data_AF-A0A7Z9MGQ8-F1
#
_entry.id   AF-A0A7Z9MGQ8-F1
#
_cell.length_a   1.000
_cell.length_b   1.000
_cell.length_c   1.000
_cell.angle_alpha   90.00
_cell.angle_beta   90.00
_cell.angle_gamma   90.00
#
_symmetry.space_group_name_H-M   'P 1'
#
loop_
_entity.id
_entity.type
_entity.pdbx_description
1 polymer ?
#
loop_
_entity_poly.entity_id
_entity_poly.type
_entity_poly.pdbx_seq_one_letter_code
_entity_poly.pdbx_strand_id
1 'polypeptide(L)'
;MLLRNWIADVDIFREENVPLQTEDTKLGQQYAELCGAMMVEFDGEERTIPQMAVYQQDQDRNVRESSWRSVAERRLQDRNTIDGIFDKMVVNRNQTAMNAGFDDYRGYMFAVKHRFDYTPEDCIAFHDAIEHTCMPIVRKLAEERKEALGVDTLRPWDLAVDPHGHDPLKPFDTADDLIEKTSKLFHRMDEELGDMFDTMRDGGYSLDLASRKGKAPGGYQASRDRQRKPFIFMN
;
A
#
# COMPACT_ATOMS: atom_id res chain seq x y z
N MET A 1 22.58 1.16 -19.05
CA MET A 1 21.71 1.42 -17.89
C MET A 1 22.50 1.44 -16.60
N LEU A 2 23.14 0.32 -16.21
CA LEU A 2 23.92 0.19 -14.96
C LEU A 2 24.91 1.33 -14.69
N LEU A 3 25.76 1.69 -15.66
CA LEU A 3 26.76 2.76 -15.51
C LEU A 3 26.13 4.12 -15.24
N ARG A 4 24.99 4.43 -15.89
CA ARG A 4 24.29 5.70 -15.72
C ARG A 4 23.69 5.81 -14.31
N ASN A 5 23.14 4.72 -13.80
CA ASN A 5 22.61 4.65 -12.45
C ASN A 5 23.74 4.89 -11.43
N TRP A 6 24.89 4.22 -11.59
CA TRP A 6 26.03 4.42 -10.70
C TRP A 6 26.59 5.84 -10.72
N ILE A 7 26.68 6.47 -11.89
CA ILE A 7 27.11 7.87 -11.99
C ILE A 7 26.15 8.76 -11.19
N ALA A 8 24.84 8.59 -11.40
CA ALA A 8 23.84 9.36 -10.65
C ALA A 8 23.94 9.13 -9.14
N ASP A 9 24.14 7.88 -8.69
CA ASP A 9 24.28 7.53 -7.27
C ASP A 9 25.51 8.22 -6.64
N VAL A 10 26.64 8.24 -7.36
CA VAL A 10 27.87 8.92 -6.93
C VAL A 10 27.65 10.45 -6.89
N ASP A 11 27.01 11.01 -7.91
CA ASP A 11 26.81 12.46 -8.04
C ASP A 11 25.94 13.03 -6.91
N ILE A 12 24.95 12.26 -6.43
CA ILE A 12 24.04 12.68 -5.36
C ILE A 12 24.48 12.26 -3.96
N PHE A 13 25.53 11.45 -3.82
CA PHE A 13 26.00 11.01 -2.52
C PHE A 13 26.66 12.16 -1.74
N ARG A 14 26.22 12.35 -0.50
CA ARG A 14 26.81 13.31 0.44
C ARG A 14 26.93 12.63 1.80
N GLU A 15 28.12 12.65 2.39
CA GLU A 15 28.35 12.02 3.70
C GLU A 15 27.47 12.64 4.80
N GLU A 16 27.28 13.96 4.74
CA GLU A 16 26.38 14.70 5.63
C GLU A 16 24.89 14.31 5.52
N ASN A 17 24.49 13.61 4.45
CA ASN A 17 23.13 13.08 4.31
C ASN A 17 22.92 11.74 5.04
N VAL A 18 23.99 11.01 5.38
CA VAL A 18 23.88 9.70 6.03
C VAL A 18 23.06 9.76 7.34
N PRO A 19 23.29 10.73 8.26
CA PRO A 19 22.48 10.86 9.46
C PRO A 19 21.01 11.20 9.17
N LEU A 20 20.74 12.08 8.19
CA LEU A 20 19.39 12.50 7.82
C LEU A 20 18.57 11.34 7.25
N GLN A 21 19.19 10.56 6.35
CA GLN A 21 18.58 9.37 5.74
C GLN A 21 18.36 8.26 6.76
N THR A 22 19.30 8.10 7.71
CA THR A 22 19.15 7.17 8.83
C THR A 22 17.94 7.55 9.69
N GLU A 23 17.77 8.84 10.00
CA GLU A 23 16.62 9.33 10.75
C GLU A 23 15.30 9.19 9.96
N ASP A 24 15.28 9.51 8.67
CA ASP A 24 14.09 9.29 7.81
C ASP A 24 13.67 7.81 7.80
N THR A 25 14.64 6.90 7.75
CA THR A 25 14.38 5.45 7.83
C THR A 25 13.78 5.05 9.17
N LYS A 26 14.31 5.57 10.29
CA LYS A 26 13.76 5.32 11.63
C LYS A 26 12.33 5.87 11.79
N LEU A 27 12.07 7.08 11.29
CA LEU A 27 10.74 7.69 11.27
C LEU A 27 9.75 6.83 10.47
N GLY A 28 10.16 6.28 9.32
CA GLY A 28 9.36 5.34 8.54
C GLY A 28 9.02 4.05 9.30
N GLN A 29 9.99 3.49 10.05
CA GLN A 29 9.77 2.33 10.92
C GLN A 29 8.79 2.64 12.06
N GLN A 30 8.94 3.79 12.71
CA GLN A 30 8.02 4.24 13.76
C GLN A 30 6.59 4.41 13.25
N TYR A 31 6.42 4.98 12.06
CA TYR A 31 5.11 5.07 11.40
C TYR A 31 4.51 3.69 11.13
N ALA A 32 5.31 2.76 10.58
CA ALA A 32 4.85 1.40 10.29
C ALA A 32 4.44 0.63 11.56
N GLU A 33 5.21 0.75 12.64
CA GLU A 33 4.91 0.16 13.94
C GLU A 33 3.62 0.75 14.54
N LEU A 34 3.49 2.08 14.53
CA LEU A 34 2.29 2.78 15.00
C LEU A 34 1.04 2.31 14.25
N CYS A 35 1.08 2.26 12.92
CA CYS A 35 -0.03 1.78 12.11
C CYS A 35 -0.33 0.28 12.31
N GLY A 36 0.70 -0.57 12.45
CA GLY A 36 0.54 -2.00 12.70
C GLY A 36 -0.03 -2.34 14.07
N ALA A 37 0.13 -1.43 15.05
CA ALA A 37 -0.43 -1.56 16.39
C ALA A 37 -1.90 -1.09 16.49
N MET A 38 -2.45 -0.46 15.45
CA MET A 38 -3.84 0.03 15.46
C MET A 38 -4.83 -1.13 15.46
N MET A 39 -5.69 -1.15 16.48
CA MET A 39 -6.77 -2.10 16.65
C MET A 39 -8.10 -1.36 16.84
N VAL A 40 -9.20 -2.01 16.45
CA VAL A 40 -10.57 -1.54 16.58
C VAL A 40 -11.39 -2.63 17.25
N GLU A 41 -12.12 -2.30 18.31
CA GLU A 41 -13.16 -3.17 18.86
C GLU A 41 -14.39 -3.11 17.95
N PHE A 42 -14.71 -4.22 17.29
CA PHE A 42 -15.85 -4.29 16.38
C PHE A 42 -16.51 -5.66 16.47
N ASP A 43 -17.84 -5.68 16.62
CA ASP A 43 -18.62 -6.92 16.77
C ASP A 43 -18.13 -7.84 17.92
N GLY A 44 -17.73 -7.22 19.03
CA GLY A 44 -17.25 -7.93 20.23
C GLY A 44 -15.84 -8.51 20.14
N GLU A 45 -15.11 -8.25 19.05
CA GLU A 45 -13.73 -8.70 18.86
C GLU A 45 -12.77 -7.55 18.54
N GLU A 46 -11.52 -7.67 19.00
CA GLU A 46 -10.44 -6.76 18.64
C GLU A 46 -9.92 -7.11 17.23
N ARG A 47 -9.98 -6.15 16.30
CA ARG A 47 -9.61 -6.34 14.88
C ARG A 47 -8.53 -5.38 14.42
N THR A 48 -7.65 -5.85 13.53
CA THR A 48 -6.69 -4.98 12.85
C THR A 48 -7.42 -4.10 11.81
N ILE A 49 -6.81 -2.97 11.43
CA ILE A 49 -7.37 -2.11 10.37
C ILE A 49 -7.57 -2.87 9.04
N PRO A 50 -6.65 -3.73 8.55
CA PRO A 50 -6.90 -4.56 7.38
C PRO A 50 -8.10 -5.50 7.52
N GLN A 51 -8.28 -6.14 8.69
CA GLN A 51 -9.41 -7.04 8.93
C GLN A 51 -10.75 -6.31 8.86
N MET A 52 -10.80 -5.01 9.16
CA MET A 52 -12.03 -4.22 9.04
C MET A 52 -12.54 -4.05 7.60
N ALA A 53 -11.69 -4.27 6.60
CA ALA A 53 -12.06 -4.09 5.19
C ALA A 53 -13.19 -5.04 4.73
N VAL A 54 -13.31 -6.23 5.33
CA VAL A 54 -14.37 -7.18 4.97
C VAL A 54 -15.77 -6.64 5.28
N TYR A 55 -15.90 -5.90 6.39
CA TYR A 55 -17.17 -5.29 6.79
C TYR A 55 -17.59 -4.12 5.89
N GLN A 56 -16.66 -3.57 5.10
CA GLN A 56 -17.00 -2.56 4.09
C GLN A 56 -17.69 -3.15 2.85
N GLN A 57 -17.65 -4.48 2.70
CA GLN A 57 -18.30 -5.19 1.60
C GLN A 57 -19.68 -5.73 2.02
N ASP A 58 -20.07 -5.56 3.28
CA ASP A 58 -21.34 -6.04 3.81
C ASP A 58 -22.54 -5.37 3.12
N GLN A 59 -23.60 -6.12 2.86
CA GLN A 59 -24.80 -5.59 2.21
C GLN A 59 -25.59 -4.64 3.13
N ASP A 60 -25.49 -4.80 4.46
CA ASP A 60 -26.05 -3.84 5.42
C ASP A 60 -25.20 -2.56 5.48
N ARG A 61 -25.80 -1.45 5.03
CA ARG A 61 -25.17 -0.14 5.02
C ARG A 61 -24.75 0.34 6.41
N ASN A 62 -25.46 -0.04 7.47
CA ASN A 62 -25.10 0.34 8.83
C ASN A 62 -23.82 -0.36 9.29
N VAL A 63 -23.62 -1.63 8.90
CA VAL A 63 -22.37 -2.36 9.16
C VAL A 63 -21.20 -1.69 8.46
N ARG A 64 -21.38 -1.29 7.20
CA ARG A 64 -20.35 -0.56 6.45
C ARG A 64 -20.02 0.80 7.08
N GLU A 65 -21.04 1.59 7.40
CA GLU A 65 -20.86 2.91 8.00
C GLU A 65 -20.14 2.83 9.34
N SER A 66 -20.60 1.94 10.23
CA SER A 66 -19.98 1.75 11.54
C SER A 66 -18.53 1.28 11.41
N SER A 67 -18.24 0.28 10.55
CA SER A 67 -16.87 -0.16 10.26
C SER A 67 -15.98 0.98 9.79
N TRP A 68 -16.49 1.81 8.87
CA TRP A 68 -15.71 2.91 8.29
C TRP A 68 -15.37 3.96 9.35
N ARG A 69 -16.37 4.34 10.14
CA ARG A 69 -16.21 5.31 11.23
C ARG A 69 -15.24 4.81 12.29
N SER A 70 -15.37 3.56 12.73
CA SER A 70 -14.47 3.00 13.74
C SER A 70 -13.01 2.99 13.28
N VAL A 71 -12.75 2.67 12.00
CA VAL A 71 -11.40 2.76 11.41
C VAL A 71 -10.90 4.21 11.35
N ALA A 72 -11.75 5.14 10.90
CA ALA A 72 -11.40 6.56 10.80
C ALA A 72 -11.11 7.18 12.17
N GLU A 73 -11.98 6.94 13.16
CA GLU A 73 -11.85 7.40 14.54
C GLU A 73 -10.58 6.84 15.18
N ARG A 74 -10.29 5.55 15.00
CA ARG A 74 -9.06 4.96 15.51
C ARG A 74 -7.82 5.65 14.92
N ARG A 75 -7.78 5.87 13.61
CA ARG A 75 -6.66 6.59 12.97
C ARG A 75 -6.51 8.02 13.50
N LEU A 76 -7.63 8.71 13.74
CA LEU A 76 -7.62 10.09 14.24
C LEU A 76 -7.07 10.23 15.66
N GLN A 77 -7.12 9.19 16.50
CA GLN A 77 -6.49 9.20 17.82
C GLN A 77 -4.97 9.40 17.74
N ASP A 78 -4.32 8.88 16.70
CA ASP A 78 -2.88 8.97 16.48
C ASP A 78 -2.46 10.11 15.53
N ARG A 79 -3.41 10.97 15.11
CA ARG A 79 -3.19 12.04 14.13
C ARG A 79 -1.95 12.88 14.45
N ASN A 80 -1.88 13.43 15.65
CA ASN A 80 -0.78 14.33 16.03
C ASN A 80 0.60 13.63 15.98
N THR A 81 0.65 12.34 16.30
CA THR A 81 1.88 11.55 16.21
C THR A 81 2.27 11.32 14.76
N ILE A 82 1.31 10.95 13.91
CA ILE A 82 1.53 10.75 12.47
C ILE A 82 1.98 12.05 11.81
N ASP A 83 1.31 13.16 12.07
CA ASP A 83 1.65 14.48 11.55
C ASP A 83 3.07 14.87 11.98
N GLY A 84 3.41 14.69 13.26
CA GLY A 84 4.75 14.99 13.77
C GLY A 84 5.86 14.10 13.19
N ILE A 85 5.56 12.85 12.83
CA ILE A 85 6.49 12.00 12.09
C ILE A 85 6.70 12.56 10.68
N PHE A 86 5.60 12.87 9.97
CA PHE A 86 5.64 13.37 8.60
C PHE A 86 6.37 14.72 8.50
N ASP A 87 6.13 15.65 9.42
CA ASP A 87 6.80 16.94 9.48
C ASP A 87 8.33 16.78 9.57
N LYS A 88 8.80 15.89 10.45
CA LYS A 88 10.24 15.59 10.58
C LYS A 88 10.82 14.97 9.31
N MET A 89 10.08 14.05 8.68
CA MET A 89 10.49 13.46 7.40
C MET A 89 10.63 14.54 6.33
N VAL A 90 9.66 15.47 6.22
CA VAL A 90 9.72 16.57 5.26
C VAL A 90 10.96 17.44 5.48
N VAL A 91 11.27 17.81 6.72
CA VAL A 91 12.47 18.59 7.06
C VAL A 91 13.75 17.83 6.66
N ASN A 92 13.89 16.57 7.07
CA ASN A 92 15.08 15.75 6.77
C ASN A 92 15.28 15.57 5.25
N ARG A 93 14.19 15.29 4.53
CA ARG A 93 14.18 15.08 3.09
C ARG A 93 14.54 16.34 2.32
N ASN A 94 13.96 17.48 2.72
CA ASN A 94 14.30 18.76 2.13
C ASN A 94 15.79 19.10 2.32
N GLN A 95 16.32 18.92 3.54
CA GLN A 95 17.74 19.14 3.79
C GLN A 95 18.63 18.18 3.01
N THR A 96 18.23 16.91 2.88
CA THR A 96 18.93 15.90 2.06
C THR A 96 19.07 16.37 0.60
N ALA A 97 18.00 16.93 0.04
CA ALA A 97 18.01 17.45 -1.33
C ALA A 97 18.93 18.68 -1.48
N MET A 98 18.85 19.63 -0.54
CA MET A 98 19.67 20.84 -0.54
C MET A 98 21.18 20.51 -0.48
N ASN A 99 21.57 19.59 0.41
CA ASN A 99 22.95 19.12 0.53
C ASN A 99 23.46 18.47 -0.78
N ALA A 100 22.57 17.79 -1.52
CA ALA A 100 22.89 17.19 -2.81
C ALA A 100 22.85 18.19 -3.99
N GLY A 101 22.50 19.45 -3.75
CA GLY A 101 22.47 20.51 -4.77
C GLY A 101 21.15 20.62 -5.54
N PHE A 102 20.05 20.10 -5.01
CA PHE A 102 18.71 20.21 -5.60
C PHE A 102 17.88 21.29 -4.91
N ASP A 103 17.02 21.95 -5.68
CA ASP A 103 16.10 22.97 -5.17
C ASP A 103 15.00 22.39 -4.28
N ASP A 104 14.58 21.15 -4.56
CA ASP A 104 13.53 20.45 -3.82
C ASP A 104 13.78 18.93 -3.75
N TYR A 105 13.09 18.26 -2.83
CA TYR A 105 13.20 16.81 -2.67
C TYR A 105 12.64 16.01 -3.85
N ARG A 106 11.75 16.60 -4.66
CA ARG A 106 11.16 15.94 -5.83
C ARG A 106 12.23 15.76 -6.90
N GLY A 107 13.02 16.79 -7.22
CA GLY A 107 14.15 16.70 -8.15
C GLY A 107 15.21 15.69 -7.68
N TYR A 108 15.55 15.73 -6.40
CA TYR A 108 16.46 14.76 -5.79
C TYR A 108 15.95 13.32 -5.96
N MET A 109 14.66 13.07 -5.70
CA MET A 109 14.08 11.73 -5.83
C MET A 109 13.98 11.23 -7.27
N PHE A 110 13.96 12.10 -8.27
CA PHE A 110 14.08 11.67 -9.67
C PHE A 110 15.45 11.08 -9.96
N ALA A 111 16.52 11.71 -9.45
CA ALA A 111 17.86 11.17 -9.55
C ALA A 111 18.00 9.84 -8.78
N VAL A 112 17.54 9.77 -7.53
CA VAL A 112 17.56 8.55 -6.70
C VAL A 112 16.82 7.39 -7.38
N LYS A 113 15.70 7.65 -8.05
CA LYS A 113 14.89 6.63 -8.73
C LYS A 113 15.33 6.35 -10.16
N HIS A 114 16.46 6.92 -10.60
CA HIS A 114 17.01 6.76 -11.95
C HIS A 114 15.98 7.09 -13.05
N ARG A 115 15.15 8.12 -12.81
CA ARG A 115 14.12 8.60 -13.74
C ARG A 115 14.75 9.55 -14.75
N PHE A 116 15.14 8.99 -15.88
CA PHE A 116 15.97 9.66 -16.87
C PHE A 116 15.27 9.98 -18.19
N ASP A 117 14.08 9.43 -18.35
CA ASP A 117 13.26 9.37 -19.55
C ASP A 117 11.99 10.21 -19.43
N TYR A 118 11.73 10.78 -18.24
CA TYR A 118 10.66 11.73 -18.00
C TYR A 118 11.01 12.68 -16.84
N THR A 119 10.29 13.79 -16.77
CA THR A 119 10.47 14.89 -15.85
C THR A 119 9.30 15.02 -14.87
N PRO A 120 9.44 15.82 -13.80
CA PRO A 120 8.31 16.22 -12.97
C PRO A 120 7.17 16.85 -13.76
N GLU A 121 7.47 17.62 -14.80
CA GLU A 121 6.49 18.29 -15.66
C GLU A 121 5.69 17.28 -16.49
N ASP A 122 6.35 16.22 -16.99
CA ASP A 122 5.65 15.12 -17.67
C ASP A 122 4.67 14.40 -16.74
N CYS A 123 5.01 14.28 -15.45
CA CYS A 123 4.09 13.72 -14.46
C CYS A 123 2.86 14.62 -14.25
N ILE A 124 3.03 15.94 -14.23
CA ILE A 124 1.94 16.90 -14.10
C ILE A 124 1.04 16.83 -15.34
N ALA A 125 1.61 16.86 -16.54
CA ALA A 125 0.85 16.73 -17.78
C ALA A 125 0.08 15.40 -17.85
N PHE A 126 0.67 14.31 -17.33
CA PHE A 126 -0.01 13.04 -17.21
C PHE A 126 -1.18 13.08 -16.21
N HIS A 127 -1.01 13.72 -15.04
CA HIS A 127 -2.11 13.91 -14.09
C HIS A 127 -3.28 14.70 -14.69
N ASP A 128 -2.98 15.79 -15.43
CA ASP A 128 -3.99 16.59 -16.11
C ASP A 128 -4.74 15.77 -17.18
N ALA A 129 -4.03 14.93 -17.93
CA ALA A 129 -4.63 14.04 -18.91
C ALA A 129 -5.55 12.98 -18.26
N ILE A 130 -5.15 12.42 -17.11
CA ILE A 130 -5.97 11.52 -16.31
C ILE A 130 -7.21 12.24 -15.78
N GLU A 131 -7.06 13.46 -15.27
CA GLU A 131 -8.20 14.26 -14.81
C GLU A 131 -9.20 14.50 -15.94
N HIS A 132 -8.73 14.88 -17.12
CA HIS A 132 -9.60 15.20 -18.25
C HIS A 132 -10.26 13.96 -18.88
N THR A 133 -9.55 12.83 -18.91
CA THR A 133 -9.97 11.64 -19.66
C THR A 133 -10.65 10.60 -18.77
N CYS A 134 -10.08 10.30 -17.61
CA CYS A 134 -10.54 9.21 -16.76
C CYS A 134 -11.62 9.66 -15.77
N MET A 135 -11.53 10.88 -15.22
CA MET A 135 -12.49 11.32 -14.20
C MET A 135 -13.94 11.41 -14.69
N PRO A 136 -14.25 11.78 -15.96
CA PRO A 136 -15.61 11.69 -16.46
C PRO A 136 -16.18 10.26 -16.39
N ILE A 137 -15.35 9.25 -16.68
CA ILE A 137 -15.74 7.84 -16.60
C ILE A 137 -15.94 7.43 -15.14
N VAL A 138 -15.02 7.81 -14.24
CA VAL A 138 -15.14 7.52 -12.80
C VAL A 138 -16.41 8.14 -12.22
N ARG A 139 -16.75 9.38 -12.60
CA ARG A 139 -17.99 10.04 -12.17
C ARG A 139 -19.23 9.31 -12.71
N LYS A 140 -19.22 8.87 -13.97
CA LYS A 140 -20.32 8.06 -14.52
C LYS A 140 -20.51 6.76 -13.73
N LEU A 141 -19.44 6.02 -13.46
CA LEU A 141 -19.47 4.79 -12.67
C LEU A 141 -19.92 5.03 -11.21
N ALA A 142 -19.64 6.21 -10.66
CA ALA A 142 -20.14 6.61 -9.35
C ALA A 142 -21.65 6.88 -9.37
N GLU A 143 -22.18 7.59 -10.38
CA GLU A 143 -23.63 7.79 -10.51
C GLU A 143 -24.37 6.46 -10.75
N GLU A 144 -23.86 5.57 -11.61
CA GLU A 144 -24.42 4.23 -11.83
C GLU A 144 -24.47 3.42 -10.53
N ARG A 145 -23.39 3.48 -9.73
CA ARG A 145 -23.35 2.83 -8.41
C ARG A 145 -24.35 3.45 -7.44
N LYS A 146 -24.49 4.77 -7.43
CA LYS A 146 -25.45 5.49 -6.59
C LYS A 146 -26.89 5.05 -6.91
N GLU A 147 -27.23 4.98 -8.18
CA GLU A 147 -28.53 4.50 -8.68
C GLU A 147 -28.77 3.04 -8.30
N ALA A 148 -27.79 2.16 -8.53
CA ALA A 148 -27.89 0.73 -8.20
C ALA A 148 -28.07 0.47 -6.69
N LEU A 149 -27.38 1.23 -5.85
CA LEU A 149 -27.51 1.16 -4.38
C LEU A 149 -28.78 1.87 -3.84
N GLY A 150 -29.45 2.68 -4.67
CA GLY A 150 -30.63 3.44 -4.26
C GLY A 150 -30.36 4.48 -3.15
N VAL A 151 -29.17 5.10 -3.14
CA VAL A 151 -28.79 6.09 -2.12
C VAL A 151 -28.78 7.52 -2.67
N ASP A 152 -29.13 8.50 -1.84
CA ASP A 152 -29.14 9.92 -2.25
C ASP A 152 -27.74 10.47 -2.54
N THR A 153 -26.74 9.99 -1.81
CA THR A 153 -25.34 10.43 -1.91
C THR A 153 -24.43 9.27 -1.57
N LEU A 154 -23.46 8.99 -2.44
CA LEU A 154 -22.41 8.03 -2.14
C LEU A 154 -21.54 8.55 -1.00
N ARG A 155 -21.40 7.73 0.04
CA ARG A 155 -20.49 7.97 1.16
C ARG A 155 -19.26 7.06 1.02
N PRO A 156 -18.18 7.34 1.77
CA PRO A 156 -16.98 6.49 1.73
C PRO A 156 -17.25 5.00 2.00
N TRP A 157 -18.26 4.68 2.81
CA TRP A 157 -18.70 3.31 3.12
C TRP A 157 -19.64 2.69 2.07
N ASP A 158 -19.94 3.38 0.96
CA ASP A 158 -20.74 2.85 -0.14
C ASP A 158 -19.85 2.39 -1.33
N LEU A 159 -18.51 2.46 -1.19
CA LEU A 159 -17.59 2.28 -2.32
C LEU A 159 -17.07 0.84 -2.50
N ALA A 160 -17.06 0.03 -1.45
CA ALA A 160 -16.48 -1.32 -1.47
C ALA A 160 -17.53 -2.45 -1.62
N VAL A 161 -18.80 -2.18 -1.32
CA VAL A 161 -19.90 -3.12 -1.48
C VAL A 161 -20.20 -3.40 -2.94
N ASP A 162 -20.64 -4.62 -3.24
CA ASP A 162 -21.20 -4.95 -4.55
C ASP A 162 -22.54 -4.22 -4.72
N PRO A 163 -22.67 -3.33 -5.73
CA PRO A 163 -23.87 -2.50 -5.89
C PRO A 163 -25.10 -3.28 -6.37
N HIS A 164 -24.95 -4.55 -6.74
CA HIS A 164 -26.04 -5.41 -7.22
C HIS A 164 -26.50 -6.43 -6.18
N GLY A 165 -25.97 -6.35 -4.95
CA GLY A 165 -26.40 -7.19 -3.83
C GLY A 165 -25.74 -8.56 -3.79
N HIS A 166 -24.64 -8.78 -4.54
CA HIS A 166 -23.91 -10.04 -4.46
C HIS A 166 -23.11 -10.14 -3.17
N ASP A 167 -23.05 -11.36 -2.61
CA ASP A 167 -22.22 -11.62 -1.43
C ASP A 167 -20.74 -11.37 -1.74
N PRO A 168 -19.97 -10.85 -0.76
CA PRO A 168 -18.52 -10.72 -0.88
C PRO A 168 -17.86 -12.02 -1.31
N LEU A 169 -16.89 -11.93 -2.22
CA LEU A 169 -16.12 -13.10 -2.63
C LEU A 169 -15.26 -13.58 -1.46
N LYS A 170 -15.42 -14.86 -1.10
CA LYS A 170 -14.56 -15.57 -0.14
C LYS A 170 -13.79 -16.71 -0.82
N PRO A 171 -12.71 -16.40 -1.56
CA PRO A 171 -12.00 -17.40 -2.36
C PRO A 171 -11.19 -18.40 -1.53
N PHE A 172 -10.83 -18.05 -0.29
CA PHE A 172 -10.07 -18.91 0.62
C PHE A 172 -10.45 -18.66 2.09
N ASP A 173 -10.19 -19.64 2.94
CA ASP A 173 -10.45 -19.55 4.39
C ASP A 173 -9.20 -19.22 5.21
N THR A 174 -8.03 -19.70 4.79
CA THR A 174 -6.75 -19.51 5.50
C THR A 174 -5.62 -19.18 4.52
N ALA A 175 -4.48 -18.72 5.05
CA ALA A 175 -3.28 -18.52 4.26
C ALA A 175 -2.81 -19.82 3.58
N ASP A 176 -2.90 -20.96 4.25
CA ASP A 176 -2.53 -22.26 3.68
C ASP A 176 -3.48 -22.68 2.55
N ASP A 177 -4.78 -22.42 2.69
CA ASP A 177 -5.77 -22.65 1.63
C ASP A 177 -5.52 -21.75 0.41
N LEU A 178 -5.17 -20.48 0.63
CA LEU A 178 -4.73 -19.58 -0.44
C LEU A 178 -3.49 -20.11 -1.15
N ILE A 179 -2.48 -20.56 -0.41
CA ILE A 179 -1.24 -21.11 -0.98
C ILE A 179 -1.54 -22.34 -1.84
N GLU A 180 -2.33 -23.28 -1.32
CA GLU A 180 -2.68 -24.51 -2.04
C GLU A 180 -3.48 -24.23 -3.31
N LYS A 181 -4.48 -23.33 -3.24
CA LYS A 181 -5.27 -22.93 -4.41
C LYS A 181 -4.43 -22.18 -5.45
N THR A 182 -3.48 -21.36 -5.00
CA THR A 182 -2.59 -20.60 -5.88
C THR A 182 -1.62 -21.53 -6.62
N SER A 183 -1.02 -22.51 -5.93
CA SER A 183 -0.16 -23.54 -6.56
C SER A 183 -0.92 -24.28 -7.67
N LYS A 184 -2.14 -24.77 -7.37
CA LYS A 184 -3.01 -25.41 -8.38
C LYS A 184 -3.33 -24.51 -9.56
N LEU A 185 -3.59 -23.22 -9.32
CA LEU A 185 -3.86 -22.26 -10.38
C LEU A 185 -2.64 -22.07 -11.28
N PHE A 186 -1.45 -21.94 -10.70
CA PHE A 186 -0.22 -21.74 -11.46
C PHE A 186 0.15 -22.97 -12.29
N HIS A 187 0.08 -24.20 -11.77
CA HIS A 187 0.28 -25.41 -12.58
C HIS A 187 -0.73 -25.55 -13.73
N ARG A 188 -1.94 -25.02 -13.58
CA ARG A 188 -2.92 -24.98 -14.68
C ARG A 188 -2.61 -23.93 -15.74
N MET A 189 -1.88 -22.88 -15.38
CA MET A 189 -1.46 -21.83 -16.30
C MET A 189 -0.19 -22.25 -17.04
N ASP A 190 0.80 -22.74 -16.30
CA ASP A 190 2.11 -23.14 -16.79
C ASP A 190 2.86 -23.97 -15.73
N GLU A 191 3.47 -25.08 -16.13
CA GLU A 191 4.13 -26.01 -15.19
C GLU A 191 5.36 -25.36 -14.52
N GLU A 192 6.16 -24.58 -15.26
CA GLU A 192 7.34 -23.92 -14.71
C GLU A 192 6.95 -22.85 -13.69
N LEU A 193 5.87 -22.10 -13.94
CA LEU A 193 5.31 -21.15 -12.97
C LEU A 193 4.83 -21.84 -11.69
N GLY A 194 4.18 -23.00 -11.84
CA GLY A 194 3.76 -23.85 -10.71
C GLY A 194 4.96 -24.28 -9.86
N ASP A 195 5.96 -24.87 -10.49
CA ASP A 195 7.21 -25.31 -9.84
C ASP A 195 7.91 -24.16 -9.12
N MET A 196 8.00 -22.98 -9.76
CA MET A 196 8.58 -21.78 -9.17
C MET A 196 7.85 -21.37 -7.88
N PHE A 197 6.52 -21.34 -7.88
CA PHE A 197 5.73 -20.99 -6.71
C PHE A 197 5.85 -22.03 -5.60
N ASP A 198 5.88 -23.31 -5.95
CA ASP A 198 6.05 -24.39 -4.99
C ASP A 198 7.38 -24.29 -4.23
N THR A 199 8.44 -23.74 -4.83
CA THR A 199 9.70 -23.46 -4.11
C THR A 199 9.58 -22.45 -2.96
N MET A 200 8.50 -21.65 -2.96
CA MET A 200 8.18 -20.66 -1.92
C MET A 200 7.32 -21.23 -0.79
N ARG A 201 6.82 -22.47 -0.92
CA ARG A 201 6.00 -23.15 0.10
C ARG A 201 6.88 -23.77 1.18
N ASP A 202 7.77 -22.96 1.74
CA ASP A 202 8.87 -23.39 2.61
C ASP A 202 8.60 -23.15 4.11
N GLY A 203 7.35 -23.40 4.53
CA GLY A 203 6.96 -23.28 5.95
C GLY A 203 6.88 -21.84 6.45
N GLY A 204 6.51 -20.90 5.58
CA GLY A 204 6.32 -19.48 5.92
C GLY A 204 7.58 -18.62 5.83
N TYR A 205 8.69 -19.17 5.32
CA TYR A 205 9.93 -18.42 5.18
C TYR A 205 9.90 -17.43 4.00
N SER A 206 9.21 -17.81 2.93
CA SER A 206 9.02 -17.01 1.71
C SER A 206 7.63 -16.36 1.61
N LEU A 207 6.66 -16.78 2.43
CA LEU A 207 5.27 -16.32 2.37
C LEU A 207 4.77 -15.94 3.77
N ASP A 208 4.56 -14.64 4.02
CA ASP A 208 3.92 -14.12 5.23
C ASP A 208 2.59 -13.43 4.88
N LEU A 209 1.52 -14.24 4.77
CA LEU A 209 0.28 -13.83 4.11
C LEU A 209 -0.86 -13.43 5.05
N ALA A 210 -0.89 -13.93 6.28
CA ALA A 210 -2.00 -13.67 7.19
C ALA A 210 -1.88 -12.32 7.92
N SER A 211 -3.01 -11.60 8.03
CA SER A 211 -3.16 -10.46 8.94
C SER A 211 -3.02 -10.86 10.42
N ARG A 212 -2.29 -10.06 11.22
CA ARG A 212 -2.19 -10.23 12.69
C ARG A 212 -1.85 -8.92 13.40
N LYS A 213 -2.17 -8.81 14.69
CA LYS A 213 -1.83 -7.66 15.54
C LYS A 213 -0.32 -7.37 15.50
N GLY A 214 0.04 -6.09 15.33
CA GLY A 214 1.43 -5.66 15.23
C GLY A 214 2.08 -5.87 13.86
N LYS A 215 1.39 -6.48 12.90
CA LYS A 215 1.88 -6.60 11.51
C LYS A 215 1.62 -5.29 10.76
N ALA A 216 2.63 -4.79 10.06
CA ALA A 216 2.48 -3.60 9.22
C ALA A 216 1.40 -3.82 8.14
N PRO A 217 0.56 -2.82 7.81
CA PRO A 217 -0.49 -2.97 6.82
C PRO A 217 0.03 -3.04 5.38
N GLY A 218 -0.79 -3.56 4.46
CA GLY A 218 -0.50 -3.62 3.02
C GLY A 218 0.19 -4.91 2.59
N GLY A 219 0.85 -4.86 1.44
CA GLY A 219 1.57 -5.99 0.85
C GLY A 219 2.77 -5.53 0.02
N TYR A 220 3.81 -6.37 -0.05
CA TYR A 220 4.99 -6.14 -0.87
C TYR A 220 5.68 -7.44 -1.25
N GLN A 221 6.53 -7.35 -2.27
CA GLN A 221 7.50 -8.39 -2.61
C GLN A 221 8.91 -7.86 -2.33
N ALA A 222 9.74 -8.71 -1.74
CA ALA A 222 11.17 -8.46 -1.54
C ALA A 222 11.98 -9.68 -1.99
N SER A 223 13.27 -9.47 -2.27
CA SER A 223 14.18 -10.56 -2.65
C SER A 223 15.12 -10.88 -1.50
N ARG A 224 15.25 -12.18 -1.18
CA ARG A 224 16.29 -12.68 -0.26
C ARG A 224 17.54 -12.96 -1.07
N ASP A 225 18.30 -11.91 -1.39
CA ASP A 225 19.35 -11.94 -2.42
C ASP A 225 20.38 -13.06 -2.25
N ARG A 226 20.81 -13.35 -1.01
CA ARG A 226 21.74 -14.45 -0.72
C ARG A 226 21.20 -15.82 -1.16
N GLN A 227 19.90 -16.04 -0.98
CA GLN A 227 19.23 -17.30 -1.32
C GLN A 227 18.58 -17.27 -2.70
N ARG A 228 18.53 -16.09 -3.33
CA ARG A 228 17.85 -15.83 -4.61
C ARG A 228 16.40 -16.29 -4.60
N LYS A 229 15.72 -16.13 -3.46
CA LYS A 229 14.31 -16.45 -3.30
C LYS A 229 13.47 -15.18 -3.12
N PRO A 230 12.31 -15.07 -3.78
CA PRO A 230 11.35 -14.04 -3.46
C PRO A 230 10.74 -14.26 -2.06
N PHE A 231 10.30 -13.17 -1.44
CA PHE A 231 9.52 -13.12 -0.23
C PHE A 231 8.27 -12.28 -0.49
N ILE A 232 7.10 -12.79 -0.14
CA ILE A 232 5.83 -12.09 -0.28
C ILE A 232 5.25 -11.81 1.10
N PHE A 233 4.91 -10.56 1.33
CA PHE A 233 4.20 -10.07 2.51
C PHE A 233 2.82 -9.59 2.10
N MET A 234 1.78 -9.99 2.84
CA MET A 234 0.39 -9.59 2.61
C MET A 234 -0.37 -9.48 3.94
N ASN A 235 -1.48 -8.76 3.96
CA ASN A 235 -2.48 -8.75 5.04
C ASN A 235 -3.84 -9.16 4.51
#